data_AF-A0A5E8V6J2-F1
#
_entry.id   AF-A0A5E8V6J2-F1
#
_cell.length_a   1.000
_cell.length_b   1.000
_cell.length_c   1.000
_cell.angle_alpha   90.00
_cell.angle_beta   90.00
_cell.angle_gamma   90.00
#
_symmetry.space_group_name_H-M   'P 1'
#
loop_
_entity.id
_entity.type
_entity.pdbx_description
1 polymer ?
#
loop_
_entity_poly.entity_id
_entity_poly.type
_entity_poly.pdbx_seq_one_letter_code
_entity_poly.pdbx_strand_id
1 'polypeptide(L)'
;MTALTQLIGSEGRAQRAVSPSAVDTSFTLATGGAAQAQLYDSNDATPAADPGGLTASTHAAYDFGAAKSIARVRTITAPTNGFGASVVFAIQYSDTNLTSGFTTASTITVNAGTSQLSDKQIGDFGAHRYWRIVYQSGTTGGNAWLGELTFYERY
;
A
#
# COMPACT_ATOMS: atom_id res chain seq x y z
N MET A 1 -28.71 8.26 8.85
CA MET A 1 -27.72 9.18 8.24
C MET A 1 -26.39 8.92 8.91
N THR A 2 -25.51 8.15 8.26
CA THR A 2 -24.20 7.80 8.82
C THR A 2 -23.20 8.82 8.31
N ALA A 3 -22.55 9.54 9.22
CA ALA A 3 -21.57 10.57 8.89
C ALA A 3 -20.35 9.93 8.20
N LEU A 4 -20.00 10.44 7.01
CA LEU A 4 -18.67 10.23 6.44
C LEU A 4 -17.66 10.99 7.31
N THR A 5 -16.81 10.26 8.02
CA THR A 5 -15.65 10.85 8.69
C THR A 5 -14.65 11.31 7.62
N GLN A 6 -14.78 12.55 7.18
CA GLN A 6 -13.80 13.25 6.36
C GLN A 6 -12.58 13.55 7.22
N LEU A 7 -11.52 12.76 7.06
CA LEU A 7 -10.24 13.06 7.69
C LEU A 7 -9.58 14.20 6.91
N ILE A 8 -9.67 15.43 7.43
CA ILE A 8 -9.04 16.61 6.85
C ILE A 8 -7.52 16.45 6.99
N GLY A 9 -6.82 16.20 5.89
CA GLY A 9 -5.36 16.24 5.83
C GLY A 9 -4.85 17.64 6.11
N SER A 10 -3.61 17.76 6.58
CA SER A 10 -2.95 18.99 7.06
C SER A 10 -2.82 20.15 6.05
N GLU A 11 -3.38 20.02 4.84
CA GLU A 11 -3.40 21.05 3.79
C GLU A 11 -4.82 21.53 3.42
N GLY A 12 -5.86 21.12 4.16
CA GLY A 12 -7.23 21.59 3.92
C GLY A 12 -7.88 21.09 2.61
N ARG A 13 -7.23 20.18 1.87
CA ARG A 13 -7.81 19.52 0.69
C ARG A 13 -8.40 18.17 1.07
N ALA A 14 -9.55 17.84 0.49
CA ALA A 14 -10.22 16.57 0.74
C ALA A 14 -9.42 15.41 0.14
N GLN A 15 -9.41 14.26 0.82
CA GLN A 15 -8.75 13.05 0.37
C GLN A 15 -9.75 11.89 0.35
N ARG A 16 -9.66 11.00 -0.64
CA ARG A 16 -10.55 9.82 -0.78
C ARG A 16 -9.72 8.59 -1.10
N ALA A 17 -10.04 7.47 -0.45
CA ALA A 17 -9.47 6.17 -0.79
C ALA A 17 -9.82 5.79 -2.23
N VAL A 18 -8.88 5.15 -2.92
CA VAL A 18 -9.07 4.70 -4.29
C VAL A 18 -8.77 3.21 -4.38
N SER A 19 -9.75 2.45 -4.85
CA SER A 19 -9.57 1.02 -5.14
C SER A 19 -8.91 0.83 -6.51
N PRO A 20 -8.03 -0.18 -6.66
CA PRO A 20 -7.48 -0.55 -7.95
C PRO A 20 -8.54 -1.16 -8.89
N SER A 21 -8.38 -0.96 -10.20
CA SER A 21 -9.07 -1.73 -11.24
C SER A 21 -8.30 -3.00 -11.65
N ALA A 22 -6.98 -3.01 -11.45
CA ALA A 22 -6.12 -4.17 -11.62
C ALA A 22 -4.90 -4.05 -10.70
N VAL A 23 -4.22 -5.17 -10.41
CA VAL A 23 -3.06 -5.18 -9.51
C VAL A 23 -1.95 -6.12 -10.01
N ASP A 24 -0.71 -5.79 -9.66
CA ASP A 24 0.49 -6.63 -9.77
C ASP A 24 1.17 -6.62 -8.40
N THR A 25 1.23 -7.77 -7.73
CA THR A 25 1.60 -7.81 -6.32
C THR A 25 2.21 -9.16 -5.96
N SER A 26 3.18 -9.15 -5.06
CA SER A 26 3.75 -10.38 -4.50
C SER A 26 2.89 -10.97 -3.39
N PHE A 27 1.94 -10.20 -2.83
CA PHE A 27 1.05 -10.61 -1.75
C PHE A 27 -0.03 -11.61 -2.21
N THR A 28 0.40 -12.82 -2.55
CA THR A 28 -0.39 -13.85 -3.26
C THR A 28 -0.58 -15.13 -2.45
N LEU A 29 -0.13 -15.17 -1.18
CA LEU A 29 -0.33 -16.32 -0.31
C LEU A 29 -1.82 -16.62 -0.20
N ALA A 30 -2.21 -17.85 -0.51
CA ALA A 30 -3.62 -18.31 -0.52
C ALA A 30 -3.98 -19.19 0.69
N THR A 31 -3.01 -19.55 1.53
CA THR A 31 -3.21 -20.38 2.71
C THR A 31 -3.28 -19.54 3.98
N GLY A 32 -3.89 -20.08 5.04
CA GLY A 32 -3.96 -19.38 6.33
C GLY A 32 -4.91 -18.17 6.36
N GLY A 33 -5.88 -18.11 5.43
CA GLY A 33 -6.88 -17.04 5.38
C GLY A 33 -6.41 -15.76 4.69
N ALA A 34 -5.18 -15.75 4.18
CA ALA A 34 -4.65 -14.63 3.40
C ALA A 34 -5.04 -14.73 1.92
N ALA A 35 -5.28 -13.57 1.30
CA ALA A 35 -5.54 -13.47 -0.14
C ALA A 35 -5.21 -12.07 -0.66
N GLN A 36 -4.71 -12.01 -1.90
CA GLN A 36 -4.38 -10.77 -2.60
C GLN A 36 -5.50 -9.72 -2.57
N ALA A 37 -6.75 -10.15 -2.76
CA ALA A 37 -7.90 -9.23 -2.80
C ALA A 37 -8.14 -8.50 -1.48
N GLN A 38 -7.65 -9.06 -0.36
CA GLN A 38 -7.79 -8.48 0.97
C GLN A 38 -6.85 -7.31 1.20
N LEU A 39 -5.87 -7.09 0.32
CA LEU A 39 -4.94 -5.96 0.45
C LEU A 39 -5.62 -4.59 0.18
N TYR A 40 -6.78 -4.59 -0.48
CA TYR A 40 -7.50 -3.40 -0.93
C TYR A 40 -9.02 -3.54 -0.78
N ASP A 41 -9.48 -4.37 0.16
CA ASP A 41 -10.91 -4.61 0.41
C ASP A 41 -11.50 -3.62 1.44
N SER A 42 -10.68 -2.67 1.92
CA SER A 42 -11.06 -1.70 2.97
C SER A 42 -11.35 -2.35 4.32
N ASN A 43 -10.79 -3.53 4.58
CA ASN A 43 -10.92 -4.26 5.83
C ASN A 43 -9.56 -4.68 6.38
N ASP A 44 -9.05 -3.89 7.32
CA ASP A 44 -7.76 -4.12 8.00
C ASP A 44 -7.66 -5.46 8.76
N ALA A 45 -8.77 -6.18 8.94
CA ALA A 45 -8.82 -7.46 9.65
C ALA A 45 -8.52 -8.68 8.74
N THR A 46 -8.60 -8.53 7.42
CA THR A 46 -8.38 -9.60 6.44
C THR A 46 -7.02 -9.40 5.76
N PRO A 47 -6.04 -10.31 5.95
CA PRO A 47 -4.67 -9.98 5.58
C PRO A 47 -4.24 -10.51 4.20
N ALA A 48 -3.50 -9.74 3.43
CA ALA A 48 -2.72 -10.29 2.32
C ALA A 48 -1.27 -10.56 2.74
N ALA A 49 -0.64 -11.58 2.16
CA ALA A 49 0.73 -11.96 2.53
C ALA A 49 1.57 -12.38 1.33
N ASP A 50 2.86 -12.07 1.38
CA ASP A 50 3.85 -12.56 0.42
C ASP A 50 4.24 -14.00 0.80
N PRO A 51 4.04 -15.00 -0.09
CA PRO A 51 4.35 -16.40 0.22
C PRO A 51 5.86 -16.65 0.39
N GLY A 52 6.71 -15.78 -0.16
CA GLY A 52 8.16 -15.82 0.06
C GLY A 52 8.61 -15.17 1.37
N GLY A 53 7.68 -14.58 2.13
CA GLY A 53 8.01 -13.66 3.21
C GLY A 53 8.54 -12.33 2.68
N LEU A 54 9.17 -11.54 3.53
CA LEU A 54 9.75 -10.26 3.10
C LEU A 54 10.99 -10.49 2.25
N THR A 55 10.96 -10.06 0.98
CA THR A 55 12.08 -10.17 0.05
C THR A 55 12.37 -8.82 -0.63
N ALA A 56 13.49 -8.75 -1.35
CA ALA A 56 13.82 -7.59 -2.18
C ALA A 56 12.82 -7.35 -3.32
N SER A 57 11.99 -8.35 -3.65
CA SER A 57 10.98 -8.28 -4.70
C SER A 57 9.57 -8.04 -4.14
N THR A 58 9.38 -7.94 -2.83
CA THR A 58 8.07 -7.72 -2.23
C THR A 58 7.49 -6.36 -2.66
N HIS A 59 6.31 -6.39 -3.26
CA HIS A 59 5.66 -5.20 -3.82
C HIS A 59 4.14 -5.36 -3.90
N ALA A 60 3.46 -4.23 -4.02
CA ALA A 60 2.05 -4.16 -4.37
C ALA A 60 1.80 -2.95 -5.26
N ALA A 61 1.43 -3.19 -6.51
CA ALA A 61 1.17 -2.20 -7.54
C ALA A 61 -0.31 -2.22 -7.96
N TYR A 62 -0.89 -1.03 -8.08
CA TYR A 62 -2.28 -0.76 -8.40
C TYR A 62 -2.37 -0.01 -9.72
N ASP A 63 -3.19 -0.50 -10.64
CA ASP A 63 -3.74 0.27 -11.75
C ASP A 63 -5.07 0.88 -11.29
N PHE A 64 -5.20 2.20 -11.34
CA PHE A 64 -6.45 2.88 -10.98
C PHE A 64 -7.43 3.04 -12.16
N GLY A 65 -7.09 2.52 -13.35
CA GLY A 65 -7.88 2.61 -14.58
C GLY A 65 -7.84 3.99 -15.24
N ALA A 66 -7.62 5.04 -14.46
CA ALA A 66 -7.39 6.41 -14.89
C ALA A 66 -6.28 7.05 -14.03
N ALA A 67 -5.64 8.12 -14.53
CA ALA A 67 -4.60 8.83 -13.79
C ALA A 67 -5.16 9.50 -12.52
N LYS A 68 -4.49 9.30 -11.38
CA LYS A 68 -4.88 9.80 -10.06
C LYS A 68 -3.75 10.60 -9.42
N SER A 69 -4.07 11.75 -8.84
CA SER A 69 -3.16 12.53 -8.00
C SER A 69 -3.18 11.99 -6.58
N ILE A 70 -2.27 11.08 -6.26
CA ILE A 70 -2.16 10.51 -4.92
C ILE A 70 -1.47 11.52 -4.00
N ALA A 71 -2.04 11.73 -2.80
CA ALA A 71 -1.46 12.59 -1.77
C ALA A 71 -1.11 11.84 -0.49
N ARG A 72 -1.59 10.61 -0.32
CA ARG A 72 -1.31 9.81 0.88
C ARG A 72 -1.32 8.33 0.59
N VAL A 73 -0.45 7.60 1.28
CA VAL A 73 -0.44 6.14 1.35
C VAL A 73 -0.56 5.71 2.80
N ARG A 74 -1.41 4.71 3.04
CA ARG A 74 -1.61 4.08 4.33
C ARG A 74 -1.38 2.59 4.18
N THR A 75 -0.68 2.00 5.15
CA THR A 75 -0.57 0.54 5.28
C THR A 75 -0.85 0.16 6.72
N ILE A 76 -1.43 -1.02 6.93
CA ILE A 76 -1.51 -1.64 8.25
C ILE A 76 -0.93 -3.03 8.19
N THR A 77 -0.10 -3.42 9.16
CA THR A 77 0.37 -4.80 9.26
C THR A 77 -0.76 -5.70 9.76
N ALA A 78 -0.77 -6.96 9.34
CA ALA A 78 -1.89 -7.84 9.64
C ALA A 78 -2.06 -8.12 11.15
N PRO A 79 -3.29 -8.47 11.61
CA PRO A 79 -3.58 -8.63 13.04
C PRO A 79 -2.85 -9.78 13.74
N THR A 80 -2.56 -10.87 13.01
CA THR A 80 -2.00 -12.10 13.60
C THR A 80 -0.54 -12.33 13.22
N ASN A 81 -0.19 -12.06 11.97
CA ASN A 81 1.15 -12.26 11.44
C ASN A 81 1.62 -10.91 10.91
N GLY A 82 2.45 -10.18 11.66
CA GLY A 82 2.96 -8.87 11.23
C GLY A 82 4.35 -8.97 10.61
N PHE A 83 5.01 -7.83 10.42
CA PHE A 83 6.41 -7.80 9.99
C PHE A 83 7.32 -8.09 11.20
N GLY A 84 8.39 -8.89 10.99
CA GLY A 84 9.35 -9.20 12.06
C GLY A 84 10.26 -8.03 12.44
N ALA A 85 10.50 -7.11 11.50
CA ALA A 85 11.29 -5.89 11.69
C ALA A 85 10.67 -4.74 10.89
N SER A 86 10.98 -3.50 11.26
CA SER A 86 10.53 -2.35 10.49
C SER A 86 11.23 -2.33 9.12
N VAL A 87 10.47 -2.01 8.09
CA VAL A 87 10.92 -2.05 6.69
C VAL A 87 10.53 -0.76 5.98
N VAL A 88 11.36 -0.31 5.05
CA VAL A 88 11.07 0.83 4.20
C VAL A 88 10.66 0.35 2.82
N PHE A 89 9.48 0.80 2.40
CA PHE A 89 9.01 0.66 1.03
C PHE A 89 9.16 1.99 0.27
N ALA A 90 9.60 1.92 -0.98
CA ALA A 90 9.48 3.01 -1.93
C ALA A 90 8.02 3.14 -2.35
N ILE A 91 7.48 4.35 -2.32
CA ILE A 91 6.22 4.70 -2.99
C ILE A 91 6.59 5.21 -4.38
N GLN A 92 6.09 4.55 -5.42
CA GLN A 92 6.46 4.84 -6.81
C GLN A 92 5.22 4.99 -7.69
N TYR A 93 5.36 5.71 -8.80
CA TYR A 93 4.34 5.82 -9.85
C TYR A 93 4.90 5.46 -11.23
N SER A 94 4.03 5.09 -12.16
CA SER A 94 4.33 4.95 -13.59
C SER A 94 3.15 5.37 -14.45
N ASP A 95 3.44 5.80 -15.68
CA ASP A 95 2.45 6.01 -16.75
C ASP A 95 2.63 5.00 -17.91
N THR A 96 3.62 4.10 -17.82
CA THR A 96 3.92 3.15 -18.89
C THR A 96 3.08 1.88 -18.79
N ASN A 97 3.27 1.11 -17.71
CA ASN A 97 2.48 -0.09 -17.42
C ASN A 97 2.55 -0.43 -15.92
N LEU A 98 1.78 -1.44 -15.52
CA LEU A 98 1.62 -1.86 -14.12
C LEU A 98 2.88 -2.53 -13.51
N THR A 99 3.83 -2.99 -14.33
CA THR A 99 4.96 -3.85 -13.90
C THR A 99 6.34 -3.19 -14.02
N SER A 100 6.47 -2.08 -14.75
CA SER A 100 7.76 -1.47 -15.11
C SER A 100 7.68 0.04 -15.33
N GLY A 101 8.83 0.70 -15.44
CA GLY A 101 8.91 2.15 -15.69
C GLY A 101 8.46 3.00 -14.51
N PHE A 102 8.70 2.52 -13.28
CA PHE A 102 8.32 3.23 -12.06
C PHE A 102 9.38 4.23 -11.62
N THR A 103 8.93 5.41 -11.19
CA THR A 103 9.74 6.48 -10.60
C THR A 103 9.40 6.63 -9.12
N THR A 104 10.42 6.76 -8.27
CA THR A 104 10.21 6.95 -6.82
C THR A 104 9.68 8.34 -6.51
N ALA A 105 8.53 8.39 -5.82
CA ALA A 105 7.90 9.60 -5.32
C ALA A 105 8.27 9.86 -3.86
N SER A 106 8.20 8.83 -3.02
CA SER A 106 8.47 8.95 -1.59
C SER A 106 8.84 7.59 -1.00
N THR A 107 8.95 7.52 0.32
CA THR A 107 9.10 6.28 1.07
C THR A 107 8.14 6.24 2.25
N ILE A 108 7.76 5.02 2.65
CA ILE A 108 6.98 4.74 3.85
C ILE A 108 7.70 3.68 4.68
N THR A 109 7.83 3.94 5.98
CA THR A 109 8.31 2.93 6.93
C THR A 109 7.11 2.16 7.47
N VAL A 110 7.07 0.86 7.20
CA VAL A 110 6.11 -0.07 7.81
C VAL A 110 6.73 -0.56 9.12
N ASN A 111 6.05 -0.30 10.23
CA ASN A 111 6.54 -0.65 11.56
C ASN A 111 6.49 -2.17 11.80
N ALA A 112 7.46 -2.70 12.55
CA ALA A 112 7.45 -4.08 13.01
C ALA A 112 6.25 -4.39 13.92
N GLY A 113 5.79 -5.64 13.89
CA GLY A 113 4.69 -6.13 14.74
C GLY A 113 3.36 -6.21 14.00
N THR A 114 2.31 -6.56 14.75
CA THR A 114 0.94 -6.74 14.25
C THR A 114 0.09 -5.48 14.45
N SER A 115 -0.92 -5.29 13.59
CA SER A 115 -1.87 -4.16 13.64
C SER A 115 -1.20 -2.78 13.71
N GLN A 116 -0.02 -2.63 13.12
CA GLN A 116 0.71 -1.37 13.13
C GLN A 116 0.29 -0.52 11.94
N LEU A 117 -0.24 0.65 12.23
CA LEU A 117 -0.57 1.66 11.23
C LEU A 117 0.70 2.43 10.83
N SER A 118 0.93 2.52 9.53
CA SER A 118 1.84 3.47 8.92
C SER A 118 1.07 4.36 7.95
N ASP A 119 1.20 5.67 8.10
CA ASP A 119 0.53 6.67 7.27
C ASP A 119 1.59 7.67 6.76
N LYS A 120 1.55 7.95 5.47
CA LYS A 120 2.51 8.83 4.80
C LYS A 120 1.78 9.79 3.86
N GLN A 121 1.78 11.08 4.21
CA GLN A 121 1.55 12.14 3.22
C GLN A 121 2.73 12.17 2.24
N ILE A 122 2.41 12.23 0.94
CA ILE A 122 3.39 12.37 -0.13
C ILE A 122 3.27 13.74 -0.79
N GLY A 123 4.37 14.23 -1.35
CA GLY A 123 4.39 15.49 -2.09
C GLY A 123 3.48 15.47 -3.32
N ASP A 124 3.32 16.62 -3.96
CA ASP A 124 2.63 16.69 -5.24
C ASP A 124 3.54 16.21 -6.36
N PHE A 125 3.17 15.10 -7.00
CA PHE A 125 3.88 14.52 -8.14
C PHE A 125 3.04 14.54 -9.42
N GLY A 126 1.85 15.15 -9.40
CA GLY A 126 0.91 15.09 -10.53
C GLY A 126 0.03 13.83 -10.51
N ALA A 127 -0.73 13.63 -11.59
CA ALA A 127 -1.65 12.51 -11.73
C ALA A 127 -1.00 11.37 -12.52
N HIS A 128 -0.96 10.16 -11.93
CA HIS A 128 -0.40 8.97 -12.57
C HIS A 128 -1.35 7.79 -12.46
N ARG A 129 -1.32 6.90 -13.45
CA ARG A 129 -2.26 5.76 -13.52
C ARG A 129 -1.83 4.59 -12.63
N TYR A 130 -0.55 4.26 -12.62
CA TYR A 130 -0.01 3.13 -11.87
C TYR A 130 0.74 3.63 -10.65
N TRP A 131 0.44 3.07 -9.48
CA TRP A 131 1.13 3.38 -8.23
C TRP A 131 1.49 2.10 -7.51
N ARG A 132 2.62 2.08 -6.81
CA ARG A 132 3.04 0.91 -6.02
C ARG A 132 3.78 1.26 -4.75
N ILE A 133 3.78 0.30 -3.84
CA ILE A 133 4.86 0.16 -2.87
C ILE A 133 5.78 -0.98 -3.31
N VAL A 134 7.10 -0.82 -3.15
CA VAL A 134 8.09 -1.88 -3.38
C VAL A 134 9.17 -1.82 -2.32
N TYR A 135 9.65 -2.97 -1.85
CA TYR A 135 10.73 -3.04 -0.88
C TYR A 135 11.90 -2.15 -1.31
N GLN A 136 12.41 -1.33 -0.39
CA GLN A 136 13.56 -0.46 -0.63
C GLN A 136 14.72 -0.77 0.31
N SER A 137 14.45 -0.89 1.62
CA SER A 137 15.49 -1.20 2.60
C SER A 137 14.93 -1.76 3.89
N GLY A 138 15.79 -2.41 4.68
CA GLY A 138 15.45 -3.10 5.92
C GLY A 138 16.08 -4.48 5.97
N THR A 139 15.71 -5.27 6.97
CA THR A 139 16.12 -6.68 7.04
C THR A 139 15.09 -7.51 6.28
N THR A 140 15.54 -8.21 5.22
CA THR A 140 14.71 -9.20 4.52
C THR A 140 14.62 -10.50 5.33
N GLY A 141 13.61 -11.31 5.04
CA GLY A 141 13.26 -12.52 5.77
C GLY A 141 12.10 -12.32 6.74
N GLY A 142 11.53 -13.43 7.21
CA GLY A 142 10.34 -13.44 8.06
C GLY A 142 9.06 -13.06 7.31
N ASN A 143 8.02 -12.76 8.07
CA ASN A 143 6.68 -12.47 7.56
C ASN A 143 6.61 -11.12 6.82
N ALA A 144 5.93 -11.10 5.67
CA ALA A 144 5.45 -9.89 5.00
C ALA A 144 3.93 -9.99 4.82
N TRP A 145 3.19 -9.46 5.78
CA TRP A 145 1.74 -9.58 5.89
C TRP A 145 1.14 -8.22 6.20
N LEU A 146 0.25 -7.77 5.33
CA LEU A 146 -0.46 -6.50 5.45
C LEU A 146 -1.95 -6.80 5.65
N GLY A 147 -2.59 -6.07 6.56
CA GLY A 147 -4.04 -6.07 6.69
C GLY A 147 -4.71 -5.24 5.59
N GLU A 148 -4.06 -4.17 5.13
CA GLU A 148 -4.60 -3.27 4.10
C GLU A 148 -3.46 -2.37 3.58
N LEU A 149 -3.54 -2.02 2.30
CA LEU A 149 -2.78 -0.95 1.65
C LEU A 149 -3.77 -0.05 0.91
N THR A 150 -3.85 1.20 1.35
CA THR A 150 -4.76 2.20 0.79
C THR A 150 -3.98 3.38 0.22
N PHE A 151 -4.26 3.73 -1.04
CA PHE A 151 -3.85 4.99 -1.64
C PHE A 151 -5.01 6.00 -1.58
N TYR A 152 -4.70 7.24 -1.27
CA TYR A 152 -5.69 8.32 -1.23
C TYR A 152 -5.39 9.36 -2.30
N GLU A 153 -6.37 9.63 -3.15
CA GLU A 153 -6.31 10.74 -4.10
C GLU A 153 -6.64 12.07 -3.43
N ARG A 154 -5.98 13.12 -3.90
CA ARG A 154 -6.35 14.52 -3.68
C ARG A 154 -7.39 14.92 -4.73
N TYR A 155 -8.45 15.60 -4.32
CA TYR A 155 -9.48 16.17 -5.20
C TYR A 155 -9.99 17.52 -4.68
#